data_AF-A0A9E3XPW0-F1
#
_entry.id   AF-A0A9E3XPW0-F1
#
_cell.length_a   1.000
_cell.length_b   1.000
_cell.length_c   1.000
_cell.angle_alpha   90.00
_cell.angle_beta   90.00
_cell.angle_gamma   90.00
#
_symmetry.space_group_name_H-M   'P 1'
#
loop_
_entity.id
_entity.type
_entity.pdbx_description
1 polymer ?
#
loop_
_entity_poly.entity_id
_entity_poly.type
_entity_poly.pdbx_seq_one_letter_code
_entity_poly.pdbx_strand_id
1 'polypeptide(L)'
;MAVLLVQDEFGGRILRGLVGGLSHFWNELPDGREVDLTRDQFGVWSVDDVEERTREYVLATTREDGVITCDRYAEVVGRLVALRSERVSVT
;
A
#
# COMPACT_ATOMS: atom_id res chain seq x y z
N MET A 1 2.18 1.85 -2.32
CA MET A 1 3.25 1.23 -1.50
C MET A 1 2.74 0.60 -0.23
N ALA A 2 2.16 1.36 0.72
CA ALA A 2 1.63 0.81 1.98
C ALA A 2 0.60 -0.31 1.74
N VAL A 3 -0.23 -0.16 0.72
CA VAL A 3 -1.18 -1.18 0.22
C VAL A 3 -0.55 -2.56 -0.02
N LEU A 4 0.70 -2.63 -0.50
CA LEU A 4 1.38 -3.91 -0.77
C LEU A 4 1.85 -4.57 0.54
N LEU A 5 2.30 -3.77 1.51
CA LEU A 5 2.69 -4.27 2.83
C LEU A 5 1.48 -4.78 3.61
N VAL A 6 0.37 -4.04 3.56
CA VAL A 6 -0.91 -4.47 4.15
C VAL A 6 -1.39 -5.75 3.48
N GLN A 7 -1.32 -5.84 2.15
CA GLN A 7 -1.68 -7.06 1.44
C GLN A 7 -0.80 -8.25 1.84
N ASP A 8 0.51 -8.06 2.02
CA ASP A 8 1.41 -9.15 2.41
C ASP A 8 1.17 -9.63 3.85
N GLU A 9 0.74 -8.75 4.75
CA GLU A 9 0.52 -9.09 6.17
C GLU A 9 -0.92 -9.58 6.45
N PHE A 10 -1.92 -9.02 5.77
CA PHE A 10 -3.34 -9.27 6.06
C PHE A 10 -4.15 -9.83 4.88
N GLY A 11 -3.57 -9.87 3.67
CA GLY A 11 -4.26 -10.27 2.46
C GLY A 11 -5.24 -9.21 1.94
N GLY A 12 -6.35 -9.68 1.37
CA GLY A 12 -7.39 -8.81 0.80
C GLY A 12 -7.12 -8.34 -0.63
N ARG A 13 -8.13 -7.68 -1.20
CA ARG A 13 -8.09 -7.10 -2.54
C ARG A 13 -7.61 -5.66 -2.49
N ILE A 14 -6.98 -5.20 -3.56
CA ILE A 14 -6.51 -3.82 -3.67
C ILE A 14 -7.58 -3.01 -4.37
N LEU A 15 -8.00 -1.93 -3.71
CA LEU A 15 -8.86 -0.92 -4.30
C LEU A 15 -8.02 0.28 -4.70
N ARG A 16 -8.42 0.91 -5.80
CA ARG A 16 -7.89 2.16 -6.30
C ARG A 16 -9.04 3.14 -6.49
N GLY A 17 -8.85 4.38 -6.10
CA GLY A 17 -9.81 5.45 -6.31
C GLY A 17 -9.13 6.80 -6.51
N LEU A 18 -9.93 7.85 -6.68
CA LEU A 18 -9.47 9.24 -6.75
C LEU A 18 -9.81 9.95 -5.45
N VAL A 19 -8.79 10.46 -4.75
CA VAL A 19 -8.97 11.34 -3.58
C VAL A 19 -8.47 12.72 -3.95
N GLY A 20 -9.39 13.68 -4.08
CA GLY A 20 -9.07 15.02 -4.58
C GLY A 20 -8.45 15.00 -5.99
N GLY A 21 -8.85 14.05 -6.84
CA GLY A 21 -8.30 13.86 -8.19
C GLY A 21 -6.98 13.10 -8.27
N LEU A 22 -6.39 12.71 -7.13
CA LEU A 22 -5.14 11.93 -7.10
C LEU A 22 -5.43 10.43 -6.94
N SER A 23 -4.70 9.62 -7.70
CA SER A 23 -4.80 8.15 -7.62
C SER A 23 -4.31 7.66 -6.26
N HIS A 24 -5.16 6.94 -5.55
CA HIS A 24 -4.87 6.41 -4.22
C HIS A 24 -5.25 4.93 -4.11
N PHE A 25 -4.52 4.17 -3.30
CA PHE A 25 -4.67 2.71 -3.17
C PHE A 25 -4.79 2.28 -1.71
N TRP A 26 -5.75 1.40 -1.40
CA TRP A 26 -5.94 0.78 -0.09
C TRP A 26 -6.41 -0.68 -0.23
N ASN A 27 -6.53 -1.40 0.88
CA ASN A 27 -6.99 -2.79 0.87
C ASN A 27 -8.40 -2.89 1.43
N GLU A 28 -9.19 -3.81 0.86
CA GLU A 28 -10.39 -4.36 1.50
C GLU A 28 -10.12 -5.82 1.87
N LEU A 29 -10.29 -6.14 3.14
CA LEU A 29 -10.07 -7.48 3.70
C LEU A 29 -11.26 -8.41 3.39
N PRO A 30 -11.10 -9.75 3.53
CA PRO A 30 -12.18 -10.71 3.26
C PRO A 30 -13.46 -10.50 4.08
N ASP A 31 -13.37 -9.83 5.23
CA ASP A 31 -14.52 -9.48 6.08
C ASP A 31 -15.14 -8.12 5.74
N GLY A 32 -14.70 -7.48 4.65
CA GLY A 32 -15.18 -6.19 4.17
C GLY A 32 -14.58 -4.98 4.89
N ARG A 33 -13.68 -5.16 5.87
CA ARG A 33 -12.98 -4.03 6.48
C ARG A 33 -11.98 -3.42 5.51
N GLU A 34 -11.96 -2.10 5.43
CA GLU A 34 -10.94 -1.36 4.70
C GLU A 34 -9.74 -1.04 5.57
N VAL A 35 -8.53 -1.19 5.03
CA VAL A 35 -7.27 -0.83 5.67
C VAL A 35 -6.49 0.11 4.78
N ASP A 36 -6.24 1.31 5.30
CA ASP A 36 -5.44 2.36 4.66
C ASP A 36 -4.54 3.03 5.69
N LEU A 37 -3.24 2.74 5.63
CA LEU A 37 -2.24 3.30 6.53
C LEU A 37 -1.90 4.77 6.23
N THR A 38 -2.50 5.33 5.18
CA THR A 38 -2.20 6.63 4.62
C THR A 38 -3.43 7.51 4.44
N ARG A 39 -4.61 7.07 4.91
CA ARG A 39 -5.87 7.81 4.83
C ARG A 39 -5.76 9.23 5.39
N ASP A 40 -5.07 9.37 6.52
CA ASP A 40 -4.93 10.66 7.21
C ASP A 40 -4.00 11.64 6.49
N GLN A 41 -3.33 11.23 5.40
CA GLN A 41 -2.59 12.15 4.52
C GLN A 41 -3.53 13.08 3.75
N PHE A 42 -4.82 12.72 3.65
CA PHE A 42 -5.84 13.51 3.00
C PHE A 42 -6.66 14.25 4.07
N GLY A 43 -6.72 15.58 3.99
CA GLY A 43 -7.51 16.38 4.92
C GLY A 43 -9.02 16.13 4.82
N VAL A 44 -9.49 15.64 3.67
CA VAL A 44 -10.87 15.20 3.44
C VAL A 44 -10.83 13.87 2.71
N TRP A 45 -11.56 12.88 3.24
CA TRP A 45 -11.72 11.58 2.60
C TRP A 45 -13.01 11.54 1.79
N SER A 46 -12.89 11.80 0.49
CA SER A 46 -13.93 11.60 -0.51
C SER A 46 -13.29 10.86 -1.67
N VAL A 47 -13.85 9.69 -2.01
CA VAL A 47 -13.26 8.79 -2.99
C VAL A 47 -14.22 8.61 -4.16
N ASP A 48 -13.73 8.91 -5.35
CA ASP A 48 -14.44 8.69 -6.60
C ASP A 48 -13.79 7.55 -7.41
N ASP A 49 -14.51 7.02 -8.40
CA ASP A 49 -14.00 6.04 -9.38
C ASP A 49 -13.27 4.83 -8.75
N VAL A 50 -13.91 4.21 -7.76
CA VAL A 50 -13.36 3.06 -7.06
C VAL A 50 -13.38 1.82 -7.95
N GLU A 51 -12.21 1.20 -8.08
CA GLU A 51 -12.01 0.00 -8.88
C GLU A 51 -10.99 -0.93 -8.24
N GLU A 52 -11.16 -2.22 -8.48
CA GLU A 52 -10.18 -3.22 -8.06
C GLU A 52 -8.93 -3.17 -8.94
N ARG A 53 -7.77 -3.42 -8.34
CA ARG A 53 -6.48 -3.52 -9.01
C ARG A 53 -5.70 -4.74 -8.58
N THR A 54 -4.90 -5.27 -9.49
CA THR A 54 -4.01 -6.38 -9.20
C THR A 54 -2.74 -5.89 -8.53
N ARG A 55 -2.06 -6.81 -7.84
CA ARG A 55 -0.75 -6.56 -7.26
C ARG A 55 0.26 -6.15 -8.33
N GLU A 56 0.24 -6.85 -9.46
CA GLU A 56 1.13 -6.64 -10.60
C GLU A 56 0.96 -5.23 -11.18
N TYR A 57 -0.29 -4.76 -11.27
CA TYR A 57 -0.58 -3.40 -11.69
C TYR A 57 0.07 -2.39 -10.75
N VAL A 58 -0.12 -2.54 -9.43
CA VAL A 58 0.44 -1.61 -8.44
C VAL A 58 1.97 -1.62 -8.47
N LEU A 59 2.59 -2.79 -8.57
CA LEU A 59 4.06 -2.91 -8.67
C LEU A 59 4.62 -2.22 -9.91
N ALA A 60 3.88 -2.22 -11.02
CA ALA A 60 4.26 -1.58 -12.27
C ALA A 60 4.00 -0.06 -12.32
N THR A 61 3.34 0.52 -11.32
CA THR A 61 3.09 1.97 -11.30
C THR A 61 4.38 2.77 -11.07
N THR A 62 4.49 3.90 -11.75
CA THR A 62 5.56 4.88 -11.58
C THR A 62 5.05 6.07 -10.78
N ARG A 63 5.84 6.51 -9.80
CA ARG A 63 5.57 7.71 -9.01
C ARG A 63 5.93 8.97 -9.79
N GLU A 64 5.50 10.14 -9.30
CA GLU A 64 5.83 11.43 -9.91
C GLU A 64 7.34 11.69 -10.02
N ASP A 65 8.14 11.14 -9.11
CA ASP A 65 9.60 11.21 -9.08
C ASP A 65 10.30 10.23 -10.05
N GLY A 66 9.54 9.48 -10.85
CA GLY A 66 10.06 8.50 -11.81
C GLY A 66 10.42 7.15 -11.19
N VAL A 67 10.31 6.98 -9.87
CA VAL A 67 10.61 5.71 -9.20
C VAL A 67 9.46 4.72 -9.41
N ILE A 68 9.81 3.50 -9.82
CA ILE A 68 8.85 2.41 -9.97
C ILE A 68 8.48 1.88 -8.58
N THR A 69 7.19 1.64 -8.34
CA THR A 69 6.68 1.17 -7.05
C THR A 69 7.33 -0.14 -6.61
N CYS A 70 7.66 -1.04 -7.54
CA CYS A 70 8.39 -2.28 -7.27
C CYS A 70 9.73 -2.06 -6.56
N ASP A 71 10.58 -1.15 -7.08
CA ASP A 71 11.92 -0.92 -6.53
C ASP A 71 11.83 -0.37 -5.10
N ARG A 72 10.98 0.64 -4.93
CA ARG A 72 10.76 1.24 -3.62
C ARG A 72 10.15 0.22 -2.65
N TYR A 73 9.32 -0.70 -3.13
CA TYR A 73 8.68 -1.73 -2.32
C TYR A 73 9.72 -2.69 -1.76
N ALA A 74 10.63 -3.16 -2.62
CA ALA A 74 11.74 -4.02 -2.22
C ALA A 74 12.62 -3.36 -1.15
N GLU A 75 12.92 -2.06 -1.28
CA GLU A 75 13.69 -1.33 -0.26
C GLU A 75 13.00 -1.32 1.11
N VAL A 76 11.69 -1.05 1.14
CA VAL A 76 10.92 -0.98 2.39
C VAL A 76 10.82 -2.36 3.04
N VAL A 77 10.57 -3.40 2.25
CA VAL A 77 10.56 -4.79 2.75
C VAL A 77 11.93 -5.18 3.31
N GLY A 78 13.02 -4.85 2.61
CA GLY A 78 14.38 -5.12 3.09
C GLY A 78 14.66 -4.47 4.46
N ARG A 79 14.21 -3.23 4.66
CA ARG A 79 14.32 -2.54 5.96
C ARG A 79 13.46 -3.19 7.03
N LEU A 80 12.24 -3.60 6.71
CA LEU A 80 11.36 -4.29 7.66
C LEU A 80 11.93 -5.62 8.13
N VAL A 81 12.53 -6.40 7.22
CA VAL A 81 13.20 -7.67 7.55
C VAL A 81 14.38 -7.42 8.49
N ALA A 82 15.24 -6.44 8.20
CA ALA A 82 16.35 -6.07 9.06
C ALA A 82 15.89 -5.71 10.49
N LEU A 83 14.87 -4.84 10.59
CA LEU A 83 14.29 -4.43 11.87
C LEU A 83 13.67 -5.59 12.66
N ARG A 84 13.03 -6.55 11.97
CA ARG A 84 12.47 -7.75 12.61
C ARG A 84 13.58 -8.64 13.16
N SER A 85 14.68 -8.82 12.42
CA SER A 85 15.84 -9.61 12.88
C SER A 85 16.53 -9.01 14.10
N GLU A 86 16.73 -7.68 14.12
CA GLU A 86 17.32 -6.98 15.26
C GLU A 86 16.51 -7.15 16.55
N ARG A 87 15.18 -7.13 16.45
CA ARG A 87 14.29 -7.32 17.62
C ARG A 87 14.31 -8.74 18.18
N VAL A 88 14.62 -9.75 17.36
CA VAL A 88 14.71 -11.15 17.82
C VAL A 88 16.02 -11.40 18.56
N SER A 89 17.11 -10.73 18.17
CA SER A 89 18.45 -10.91 18.78
C SER A 89 18.65 -10.27 20.17
N VAL A 90 17.64 -9.60 20.73
CA VAL A 90 17.70 -8.93 22.05
C VAL A 90 16.94 -9.72 23.13
N THR A 91 16.61 -10.99 22.87
CA THR A 91 15.94 -11.91 23.82
C THR A 91 16.86 -13.04 24.22
#